data_AF-A0A7K2VM00-F1
#
_entry.id   AF-A0A7K2VM00-F1
#
_cell.length_a   1.000
_cell.length_b   1.000
_cell.length_c   1.000
_cell.angle_alpha   90.00
_cell.angle_beta   90.00
_cell.angle_gamma   90.00
#
_symmetry.space_group_name_H-M   'P 1'
#
loop_
_entity.id
_entity.type
_entity.pdbx_description
1 polymer ?
#
loop_
_entity_poly.entity_id
_entity_poly.type
_entity_poly.pdbx_seq_one_letter_code
_entity_poly.pdbx_strand_id
1 'polypeptide(L)'
;MDNDIEIVGGRPGATLVYDREIPAGGLRWRDLHSWWQDTHGFNSESDAGEDLYQRLLRSLPGNSPGQKNLFTAYRTARPFCADDLALLPRYGCTGTPRPFRNAAPKRCCVPAWTSFCCCPSGSGVVLEVDGVQHYTRGDGRTPDTAKYADMVAADRDLKLRGYEVFRFGHDELKRPEDAKKLLLQFIPDMFSRFKVKL
;
A
#
# COMPACT_ATOMS: atom_id res chain seq x y z
N MET A 1 3.28 -21.10 1.19
CA MET A 1 1.90 -21.41 0.77
C MET A 1 1.00 -20.85 1.85
N ASP A 2 0.12 -19.97 1.40
CA ASP A 2 -0.77 -19.01 2.08
C ASP A 2 -0.11 -17.70 2.55
N ASN A 3 0.06 -16.78 1.59
CA ASN A 3 0.23 -15.35 1.84
C ASN A 3 -1.11 -14.68 1.49
N ASP A 4 -2.11 -14.79 2.35
CA ASP A 4 -3.41 -14.13 2.12
C ASP A 4 -3.24 -12.61 2.32
N ILE A 5 -3.39 -11.86 1.23
CA ILE A 5 -3.41 -10.40 1.28
C ILE A 5 -4.88 -9.98 1.43
N GLU A 6 -5.25 -9.46 2.61
CA GLU A 6 -6.54 -8.79 2.83
C GLU A 6 -6.39 -7.26 2.69
N ILE A 7 -7.03 -6.67 1.69
CA ILE A 7 -7.22 -5.21 1.64
C ILE A 7 -8.49 -4.91 2.41
N VAL A 8 -8.38 -4.37 3.62
CA VAL A 8 -9.53 -4.12 4.48
C VAL A 8 -10.30 -2.90 3.98
N GLY A 9 -11.40 -3.14 3.28
CA GLY A 9 -12.42 -2.14 3.07
C GLY A 9 -13.22 -1.96 4.36
N GLY A 10 -13.44 -0.71 4.81
CA GLY A 10 -14.16 -0.42 6.06
C GLY A 10 -15.65 -0.84 6.12
N ARG A 11 -16.10 -1.78 5.30
CA ARG A 11 -17.46 -2.36 5.29
C ARG A 11 -17.39 -3.89 5.14
N PRO A 12 -18.32 -4.67 5.76
CA PRO A 12 -18.43 -6.10 5.50
C PRO A 12 -18.61 -6.38 4.01
N GLY A 13 -17.81 -7.28 3.44
CA GLY A 13 -17.80 -7.57 1.99
C GLY A 13 -16.99 -6.59 1.13
N ALA A 14 -16.37 -5.56 1.71
CA ALA A 14 -15.49 -4.63 0.98
C ALA A 14 -14.02 -5.09 0.95
N THR A 15 -13.69 -6.18 1.63
CA THR A 15 -12.32 -6.73 1.66
C THR A 15 -11.94 -7.30 0.30
N LEU A 16 -10.80 -6.87 -0.25
CA LEU A 16 -10.18 -7.55 -1.39
C LEU A 16 -9.30 -8.66 -0.82
N VAL A 17 -9.55 -9.92 -1.15
CA VAL A 17 -8.71 -11.04 -0.73
C VAL A 17 -7.96 -11.52 -1.97
N TYR A 18 -6.65 -11.24 -2.02
CA TYR A 18 -5.80 -11.80 -3.06
C TYR A 18 -5.26 -13.15 -2.57
N ASP A 19 -5.60 -14.20 -3.31
CA ASP A 19 -5.48 -15.62 -2.95
C ASP A 19 -4.43 -16.36 -3.80
N ARG A 20 -3.58 -15.63 -4.53
CA ARG A 20 -2.49 -16.19 -5.33
C ARG A 20 -1.15 -16.05 -4.64
N GLU A 21 -0.21 -16.92 -5.02
CA GLU A 21 1.17 -16.82 -4.55
C GLU A 21 1.85 -15.56 -5.09
N ILE A 22 2.52 -14.83 -4.21
CA ILE A 22 3.28 -13.63 -4.57
C ILE A 22 4.60 -14.06 -5.22
N PRO A 23 4.90 -13.64 -6.45
CA PRO A 23 6.15 -14.00 -7.12
C PRO A 23 7.39 -13.50 -6.35
N ALA A 24 8.52 -14.20 -6.52
CA ALA A 24 9.80 -13.80 -5.91
C ALA A 24 10.27 -12.39 -6.34
N GLY A 25 9.77 -11.90 -7.49
CA GLY A 25 9.98 -10.56 -8.01
C GLY A 25 9.06 -9.47 -7.44
N GLY A 26 8.23 -9.79 -6.45
CA GLY A 26 7.22 -8.89 -5.90
C GLY A 26 5.87 -9.00 -6.61
N LEU A 27 4.85 -8.37 -6.01
CA LEU A 27 3.50 -8.32 -6.57
C LEU A 27 3.39 -7.18 -7.57
N ARG A 28 3.07 -7.49 -8.83
CA ARG A 28 3.00 -6.52 -9.93
C ARG A 28 1.56 -6.19 -10.31
N TRP A 29 1.36 -5.10 -11.05
CA TRP A 29 0.04 -4.74 -11.59
C TRP A 29 -0.52 -5.83 -12.51
N ARG A 30 0.32 -6.46 -13.35
CA ARG A 30 -0.10 -7.59 -14.21
C ARG A 30 -0.65 -8.77 -13.42
N ASP A 31 -0.07 -9.05 -12.25
CA ASP A 31 -0.48 -10.17 -11.41
C ASP A 31 -1.87 -9.90 -10.84
N LEU A 32 -2.10 -8.66 -10.42
CA LEU A 32 -3.40 -8.19 -9.97
C LEU A 32 -4.43 -8.12 -11.09
N HIS A 33 -4.05 -7.68 -12.29
CA HIS A 33 -4.95 -7.60 -13.43
C HIS A 33 -5.42 -8.98 -13.87
N SER A 34 -4.48 -9.93 -14.05
CA SER A 34 -4.81 -11.31 -14.38
C SER A 34 -5.68 -11.95 -13.29
N TRP A 35 -5.34 -11.73 -12.02
CA TRP A 35 -6.16 -12.23 -10.91
C TRP A 35 -7.58 -11.66 -10.90
N TRP A 36 -7.71 -10.34 -11.11
CA TRP A 36 -9.00 -9.67 -11.14
C TRP A 36 -9.85 -10.12 -12.33
N GLN A 37 -9.21 -10.27 -13.49
CA GLN A 37 -9.82 -10.77 -14.72
C GLN A 37 -10.43 -12.16 -14.51
N ASP A 38 -9.64 -13.11 -13.99
CA ASP A 38 -10.07 -14.48 -13.80
C ASP A 38 -11.20 -14.59 -12.74
N THR A 39 -11.15 -13.76 -11.70
CA THR A 39 -12.12 -13.80 -10.59
C THR A 39 -13.47 -13.14 -10.96
N HIS A 40 -13.48 -12.20 -11.90
CA HIS A 40 -14.69 -11.42 -12.26
C HIS A 40 -15.16 -11.65 -13.71
N GLY A 41 -14.49 -12.51 -14.47
CA GLY A 41 -14.91 -12.91 -15.81
C GLY A 41 -14.76 -11.82 -16.88
N PHE A 42 -13.74 -10.97 -16.78
CA PHE A 42 -13.47 -9.95 -17.80
C PHE A 42 -12.86 -10.57 -19.07
N ASN A 43 -13.28 -10.10 -20.24
CA ASN A 43 -12.74 -10.54 -21.54
C ASN A 43 -11.47 -9.78 -21.96
N SER A 44 -11.12 -8.72 -21.25
CA SER A 44 -10.02 -7.79 -21.55
C SER A 44 -9.23 -7.50 -20.27
N GLU A 45 -7.92 -7.69 -20.31
CA GLU A 45 -7.02 -7.34 -19.20
C GLU A 45 -7.05 -5.84 -18.90
N SER A 46 -7.23 -5.01 -19.94
CA SER A 46 -7.34 -3.56 -19.79
C SER A 46 -8.60 -3.16 -19.01
N ASP A 47 -9.74 -3.80 -19.30
CA ASP A 47 -11.01 -3.50 -18.62
C ASP A 47 -10.96 -3.98 -17.17
N ALA A 48 -10.37 -5.17 -16.94
CA ALA A 48 -10.12 -5.69 -15.60
C ALA A 48 -9.21 -4.75 -14.79
N GLY A 49 -8.11 -4.29 -15.39
CA GLY A 49 -7.16 -3.38 -14.73
C GLY A 49 -7.79 -2.04 -14.36
N GLU A 50 -8.57 -1.43 -15.24
CA GLU A 50 -9.26 -0.17 -14.93
C GLU A 50 -10.36 -0.36 -13.87
N ASP A 51 -11.14 -1.44 -13.92
CA ASP A 51 -12.15 -1.72 -12.88
C ASP A 51 -11.50 -1.94 -11.52
N LEU A 52 -10.43 -2.74 -11.44
CA LEU A 52 -9.67 -2.95 -10.22
C LEU A 52 -9.12 -1.62 -9.69
N TYR A 53 -8.51 -0.81 -10.56
CA TYR A 53 -7.98 0.50 -10.16
C TYR A 53 -9.07 1.40 -9.57
N GLN A 54 -10.24 1.46 -10.20
CA GLN A 54 -11.37 2.22 -9.69
C GLN A 54 -11.90 1.66 -8.36
N ARG A 55 -11.92 0.32 -8.19
CA ARG A 55 -12.25 -0.31 -6.90
C ARG A 55 -11.26 0.10 -5.80
N LEU A 56 -9.96 0.04 -6.07
CA LEU A 56 -8.91 0.43 -5.12
C LEU A 56 -8.99 1.93 -4.79
N LEU A 57 -9.23 2.78 -5.78
CA LEU A 57 -9.42 4.22 -5.60
C LEU A 57 -10.63 4.53 -4.73
N ARG A 58 -11.77 3.86 -4.96
CA ARG A 58 -12.98 3.97 -4.13
C ARG A 58 -12.78 3.48 -2.70
N SER A 59 -11.78 2.64 -2.46
CA SER A 59 -11.48 2.18 -1.11
C SER A 59 -10.96 3.35 -0.25
N LEU A 60 -10.14 4.25 -0.80
CA LEU A 60 -9.48 5.30 -0.03
C LEU A 60 -10.48 6.19 0.78
N PRO A 61 -10.10 6.61 2.00
CA PRO A 61 -11.00 7.39 2.84
C PRO A 61 -11.17 8.80 2.26
N GLY A 62 -12.42 9.24 2.16
CA GLY A 62 -12.75 10.53 1.55
C GLY A 62 -12.17 11.75 2.29
N ASN A 63 -11.81 11.60 3.57
CA ASN A 63 -11.20 12.65 4.39
C ASN A 63 -9.67 12.71 4.30
N SER A 64 -9.02 11.94 3.41
CA SER A 64 -7.57 11.98 3.20
C SER A 64 -7.23 12.24 1.72
N PRO A 65 -7.29 13.52 1.27
CA PRO A 65 -6.93 13.87 -0.11
C PRO A 65 -5.47 13.50 -0.43
N GLY A 66 -4.56 13.55 0.56
CA GLY A 66 -3.16 13.15 0.38
C GLY A 66 -2.98 11.68 0.00
N GLN A 67 -3.76 10.76 0.58
CA GLN A 67 -3.72 9.35 0.18
C GLN A 67 -4.23 9.13 -1.24
N LYS A 68 -5.30 9.84 -1.62
CA LYS A 68 -5.80 9.82 -2.99
C LYS A 68 -4.74 10.32 -3.96
N ASN A 69 -4.09 11.44 -3.64
CA ASN A 69 -3.05 12.03 -4.47
C ASN A 69 -1.81 11.15 -4.57
N LEU A 70 -1.38 10.49 -3.47
CA LEU A 70 -0.30 9.51 -3.50
C LEU A 70 -0.63 8.34 -4.43
N PHE A 71 -1.83 7.77 -4.29
CA PHE A 71 -2.25 6.61 -5.09
C PHE A 71 -2.36 6.95 -6.59
N THR A 72 -2.94 8.09 -6.93
CA THR A 72 -3.05 8.54 -8.32
C THR A 72 -1.69 8.95 -8.90
N ALA A 73 -0.84 9.61 -8.10
CA ALA A 73 0.52 9.95 -8.49
C ALA A 73 1.35 8.70 -8.75
N TYR A 74 1.20 7.64 -7.96
CA TYR A 74 1.97 6.39 -8.13
C TYR A 74 1.75 5.78 -9.52
N ARG A 75 0.48 5.73 -9.98
CA ARG A 75 0.13 5.23 -11.32
C ARG A 75 0.74 6.08 -12.46
N THR A 76 1.10 7.33 -12.19
CA THR A 76 1.62 8.28 -13.19
C THR A 76 3.07 8.68 -12.97
N ALA A 77 3.71 8.17 -11.91
CA ALA A 77 5.10 8.44 -11.54
C ALA A 77 6.10 7.83 -12.54
N ARG A 78 5.63 6.93 -13.40
CA ARG A 78 6.31 6.43 -14.59
C ARG A 78 5.26 6.20 -15.68
N PRO A 79 5.66 6.09 -16.97
CA PRO A 79 4.79 5.50 -17.98
C PRO A 79 4.29 4.17 -17.43
N PHE A 80 2.97 4.06 -17.25
CA PHE A 80 2.35 2.91 -16.59
C PHE A 80 2.84 1.62 -17.24
N CYS A 81 3.53 0.81 -16.45
CA CYS A 81 3.99 -0.51 -16.87
C CYS A 81 3.29 -1.56 -16.01
N ALA A 82 2.63 -2.53 -16.65
CA ALA A 82 2.00 -3.63 -15.91
C ALA A 82 3.03 -4.46 -15.12
N ASP A 83 4.31 -4.36 -15.48
CA ASP A 83 5.43 -4.99 -14.78
C ASP A 83 5.93 -4.21 -13.54
N ASP A 84 5.42 -2.99 -13.30
CA ASP A 84 5.72 -2.25 -12.08
C ASP A 84 5.06 -2.89 -10.86
N LEU A 85 5.64 -2.65 -9.68
CA LEU A 85 5.07 -3.10 -8.42
C LEU A 85 3.68 -2.52 -8.21
N ALA A 86 2.74 -3.37 -7.82
CA ALA A 86 1.39 -2.95 -7.47
C ALA A 86 1.39 -2.20 -6.13
N LEU A 87 0.63 -1.11 -6.09
CA LEU A 87 0.35 -0.36 -4.87
C LEU A 87 -1.07 -0.69 -4.39
N LEU A 88 -1.19 -1.29 -3.22
CA LEU A 88 -2.47 -1.63 -2.61
C LEU A 88 -2.83 -0.62 -1.51
N PRO A 89 -3.91 0.17 -1.67
CA PRO A 89 -4.36 1.11 -0.66
C PRO A 89 -5.06 0.39 0.50
N ARG A 90 -4.66 0.70 1.75
CA ARG A 90 -5.21 0.14 3.00
C ARG A 90 -5.14 -1.37 3.09
N TYR A 91 -3.93 -1.85 3.29
CA TYR A 91 -3.67 -3.27 3.49
C TYR A 91 -3.74 -3.69 4.96
N GLY A 92 -4.26 -4.88 5.26
CA GLY A 92 -4.06 -5.57 6.54
C GLY A 92 -3.68 -7.03 6.27
N CYS A 93 -2.52 -7.51 6.71
CA CYS A 93 -2.19 -8.92 6.54
C CYS A 93 -2.82 -9.74 7.66
N THR A 94 -3.66 -10.71 7.32
CA THR A 94 -3.99 -11.80 8.25
C THR A 94 -2.96 -12.93 8.21
N GLY A 95 -2.06 -12.95 7.22
CA GLY A 95 -0.94 -13.90 7.10
C GLY A 95 0.45 -13.27 7.21
N THR A 96 1.39 -14.00 7.80
CA THR A 96 2.83 -13.66 7.79
C THR A 96 3.46 -13.97 6.43
N PRO A 97 4.15 -13.03 5.76
CA PRO A 97 5.05 -13.38 4.66
C PRO A 97 6.17 -14.27 5.22
N ARG A 98 6.23 -15.55 4.82
CA ARG A 98 7.38 -16.41 5.18
C ARG A 98 8.62 -15.94 4.41
N PRO A 99 9.66 -15.48 5.12
CA PRO A 99 10.89 -16.26 5.19
C PRO A 99 11.45 -16.45 6.61
N PHE A 100 10.68 -16.17 7.67
CA PHE A 100 11.15 -16.34 9.06
C PHE A 100 10.56 -17.61 9.70
N ARG A 101 11.36 -18.67 9.73
CA ARG A 101 10.95 -20.04 10.06
C ARG A 101 10.56 -20.30 11.53
N ASN A 102 10.60 -19.31 12.44
CA ASN A 102 10.48 -19.57 13.89
C ASN A 102 9.64 -18.56 14.71
N ALA A 103 8.81 -17.71 14.09
CA ALA A 103 7.93 -16.82 14.84
C ALA A 103 6.47 -17.29 14.78
N ALA A 104 5.81 -17.37 15.94
CA ALA A 104 4.38 -17.72 16.05
C ALA A 104 3.51 -16.83 15.15
N PRO A 105 2.38 -17.33 14.61
CA PRO A 105 1.49 -16.57 13.74
C PRO A 105 0.88 -15.41 14.52
N LYS A 106 1.50 -14.24 14.42
CA LYS A 106 0.95 -12.99 14.96
C LYS A 106 0.41 -12.18 13.78
N ARG A 107 -0.92 -12.03 13.73
CA ARG A 107 -1.66 -11.12 12.85
C ARG A 107 -0.85 -9.85 12.59
N CYS A 108 -0.54 -9.57 11.34
CA CYS A 108 0.13 -8.32 10.97
C CYS A 108 -0.96 -7.29 10.66
N CYS A 109 -1.54 -6.72 11.71
CA CYS A 109 -2.44 -5.59 11.57
C CYS A 109 -1.60 -4.36 11.18
N VAL A 110 -1.31 -4.22 9.88
CA VAL A 110 -0.87 -2.94 9.36
C VAL A 110 -2.06 -1.98 9.56
N PRO A 111 -1.87 -0.80 10.17
CA PRO A 111 -2.97 0.14 10.37
C PRO A 111 -3.65 0.45 9.04
N ALA A 112 -4.98 0.52 9.02
CA ALA A 112 -5.82 0.73 7.82
C ALA A 112 -5.65 2.09 7.11
N TRP A 113 -4.51 2.75 7.30
CA TRP A 113 -4.14 4.06 6.76
C TRP A 113 -2.98 3.98 5.75
N THR A 114 -2.38 2.81 5.54
CA THR A 114 -1.15 2.66 4.76
C THR A 114 -1.39 2.12 3.35
N SER A 115 -0.63 2.61 2.36
CA SER A 115 -0.48 1.92 1.07
C SER A 115 0.69 0.93 1.12
N PHE A 116 0.57 -0.20 0.44
CA PHE A 116 1.54 -1.31 0.54
C PHE A 116 1.99 -1.82 -0.84
N CYS A 117 3.27 -2.15 -0.96
CA CYS A 117 3.87 -2.85 -2.11
C CYS A 117 4.68 -4.07 -1.62
N CYS A 118 4.56 -5.21 -2.30
CA CYS A 118 5.45 -6.35 -2.11
C CYS A 118 6.64 -6.25 -3.05
N CYS A 119 7.86 -6.06 -2.53
CA CYS A 119 9.08 -5.97 -3.34
C CYS A 119 9.75 -7.34 -3.54
N PRO A 120 10.69 -7.44 -4.51
CA PRO A 120 11.57 -8.61 -4.64
C PRO A 120 12.24 -8.96 -3.30
N SER A 121 12.55 -10.25 -3.09
CA SER A 121 13.12 -10.81 -1.84
C SER A 121 12.20 -10.87 -0.62
N GLY A 122 10.91 -10.56 -0.78
CA GLY A 122 9.92 -10.65 0.29
C GLY A 122 9.93 -9.45 1.26
N SER A 123 10.69 -8.40 0.94
CA SER A 123 10.64 -7.13 1.67
C SER A 123 9.31 -6.42 1.38
N GLY A 124 8.57 -6.08 2.42
CA GLY A 124 7.34 -5.29 2.29
C GLY A 124 7.66 -3.79 2.33
N VAL A 125 7.19 -3.01 1.37
CA VAL A 125 7.31 -1.55 1.41
C VAL A 125 5.96 -0.94 1.77
N VAL A 126 5.98 -0.05 2.75
CA VAL A 126 4.81 0.71 3.20
C VAL A 126 5.03 2.17 2.84
N LEU A 127 4.09 2.73 2.07
CA LEU A 127 4.01 4.17 1.80
C LEU A 127 2.90 4.74 2.68
N GLU A 128 3.29 5.48 3.72
CA GLU A 128 2.37 6.04 4.71
C GLU A 128 2.18 7.55 4.47
N VAL A 129 0.93 7.99 4.56
CA VAL A 129 0.59 9.42 4.51
C VAL A 129 0.37 9.94 5.92
N ASP A 130 1.29 10.77 6.39
CA ASP A 130 1.24 11.34 7.71
C ASP A 130 0.47 12.66 7.74
N GLY A 131 -0.61 12.72 8.53
CA GLY A 131 -1.36 13.95 8.75
C GLY A 131 -1.66 14.22 10.21
N VAL A 132 -2.32 15.35 10.46
CA VAL A 132 -2.67 15.83 11.82
C VAL A 132 -3.38 14.76 12.65
N GLN A 133 -4.14 13.86 12.02
CA GLN A 133 -4.85 12.77 12.68
C GLN A 133 -3.95 11.81 13.49
N HIS A 134 -2.66 11.71 13.14
CA HIS A 134 -1.72 10.79 13.78
C HIS A 134 -1.08 11.30 15.06
N TYR A 135 -1.17 12.61 15.33
CA TYR A 135 -0.53 13.23 16.49
C TYR A 135 -1.44 14.26 17.17
N THR A 136 -2.73 14.28 16.85
CA THR A 136 -3.70 15.19 17.47
C THR A 136 -4.98 14.49 17.89
N ARG A 137 -5.67 15.08 18.87
CA ARG A 137 -7.02 14.73 19.34
C ARG A 137 -7.97 15.92 19.16
N GLY A 138 -9.27 15.66 19.32
CA GLY A 138 -10.30 16.68 19.14
C GLY A 138 -10.36 17.20 17.71
N ASP A 139 -10.29 16.28 16.73
CA ASP A 139 -10.40 16.59 15.29
C ASP A 139 -9.31 17.56 14.79
N GLY A 140 -8.04 17.22 15.02
CA GLY A 140 -6.92 18.04 14.54
C GLY A 140 -6.46 19.16 15.48
N ARG A 141 -7.21 19.45 16.55
CA ARG A 141 -7.06 20.71 17.31
C ARG A 141 -6.01 20.69 18.41
N THR A 142 -5.74 19.55 19.01
CA THR A 142 -4.87 19.46 20.18
C THR A 142 -3.80 18.41 19.96
N PRO A 143 -2.49 18.75 20.05
CA PRO A 143 -1.43 17.76 20.03
C PRO A 143 -1.66 16.66 21.08
N ASP A 144 -1.42 15.42 20.67
CA ASP A 144 -1.60 14.22 21.47
C ASP A 144 -0.31 13.41 21.41
N THR A 145 0.48 13.53 22.47
CA THR A 145 1.79 12.88 22.57
C THR A 145 1.68 11.37 22.71
N ALA A 146 0.57 10.84 23.23
CA ALA A 146 0.33 9.41 23.31
C ALA A 146 0.08 8.82 21.92
N LYS A 147 -0.77 9.47 21.11
CA LYS A 147 -0.98 9.08 19.71
C LYS A 147 0.31 9.11 18.89
N TYR A 148 1.11 10.15 19.09
CA TYR A 148 2.42 10.21 18.44
C TYR A 148 3.30 9.03 18.88
N ALA A 149 3.39 8.73 20.18
CA ALA A 149 4.17 7.60 20.68
C ALA A 149 3.70 6.26 20.09
N ASP A 150 2.38 6.04 19.99
CA ASP A 150 1.78 4.84 19.37
C ASP A 150 2.14 4.72 17.89
N MET A 151 2.08 5.83 17.14
CA MET A 151 2.43 5.87 15.72
C MET A 151 3.91 5.53 15.49
N VAL A 152 4.82 6.08 16.29
CA VAL A 152 6.26 5.76 16.18
C VAL A 152 6.54 4.33 16.68
N ALA A 153 5.75 3.80 17.63
CA ALA A 153 5.84 2.39 18.02
C ALA A 153 5.43 1.44 16.90
N ALA A 154 4.32 1.72 16.22
CA ALA A 154 3.88 0.96 15.06
C ALA A 154 4.91 0.98 13.91
N ASP A 155 5.58 2.12 13.69
CA ASP A 155 6.68 2.23 12.73
C ASP A 155 7.83 1.26 13.03
N ARG A 156 8.27 1.21 14.30
CA ARG A 156 9.32 0.29 14.75
C ARG A 156 8.89 -1.16 14.61
N ASP A 157 7.65 -1.48 14.96
CA ASP A 157 7.12 -2.84 14.84
C ASP A 157 7.08 -3.33 13.39
N LEU A 158 6.73 -2.46 12.44
CA LEU A 158 6.80 -2.75 11.01
C LEU A 158 8.24 -3.02 10.57
N LYS A 159 9.18 -2.15 10.96
CA LYS A 159 10.60 -2.30 10.63
C LYS A 159 11.22 -3.58 11.17
N LEU A 160 10.92 -3.92 12.43
CA LEU A 160 11.39 -5.18 13.06
C LEU A 160 10.81 -6.44 12.38
N ARG A 161 9.70 -6.31 11.65
CA ARG A 161 9.10 -7.38 10.85
C ARG A 161 9.60 -7.43 9.41
N GLY A 162 10.57 -6.58 9.05
CA GLY A 162 11.16 -6.55 7.72
C GLY A 162 10.41 -5.67 6.71
N TYR A 163 9.53 -4.79 7.17
CA TYR A 163 8.93 -3.76 6.32
C TYR A 163 9.80 -2.51 6.27
N GLU A 164 9.97 -1.92 5.09
CA GLU A 164 10.49 -0.57 4.96
C GLU A 164 9.32 0.42 4.91
N VAL A 165 9.34 1.42 5.78
CA VAL A 165 8.28 2.43 5.88
C VAL A 165 8.80 3.77 5.38
N PHE A 166 8.17 4.30 4.33
CA PHE A 166 8.38 5.67 3.85
C PHE A 166 7.16 6.52 4.20
N ARG A 167 7.38 7.57 4.97
CA ARG A 167 6.35 8.49 5.44
C ARG A 167 6.37 9.77 4.60
N PHE A 168 5.21 10.17 4.12
CA PHE A 168 4.99 11.40 3.35
C PHE A 168 4.09 12.31 4.16
N GLY A 169 4.54 13.54 4.42
CA GLY A 169 3.77 14.55 5.11
C GLY A 169 2.54 14.97 4.32
N HIS A 170 1.47 15.31 5.04
CA HIS A 170 0.21 15.77 4.47
C HIS A 170 0.40 16.92 3.49
N ASP A 171 1.24 17.89 3.83
CA ASP A 171 1.49 19.07 3.01
C ASP A 171 2.25 18.74 1.72
N GLU A 172 3.10 17.70 1.71
CA GLU A 172 3.79 17.23 0.50
C GLU A 172 2.81 16.66 -0.54
N LEU A 173 1.70 16.09 -0.06
CA LEU A 173 0.70 15.40 -0.88
C LEU A 173 -0.60 16.17 -1.04
N LYS A 174 -0.69 17.39 -0.50
CA LYS A 174 -1.94 18.18 -0.44
C LYS A 174 -2.46 18.53 -1.84
N ARG A 175 -1.56 18.93 -2.76
CA ARG A 175 -1.91 19.25 -4.15
C ARG A 175 -1.52 18.09 -5.07
N PRO A 176 -2.38 17.70 -6.03
CA PRO A 176 -2.07 16.61 -6.96
C PRO A 176 -0.75 16.79 -7.71
N GLU A 177 -0.42 18.01 -8.13
CA GLU A 177 0.81 18.29 -8.88
C GLU A 177 2.08 18.16 -8.04
N ASP A 178 2.01 18.51 -6.75
CA ASP A 178 3.14 18.33 -5.83
C ASP A 178 3.38 16.84 -5.57
N ALA A 179 2.30 16.09 -5.29
CA ALA A 179 2.37 14.64 -5.11
C ALA A 179 2.96 13.94 -6.34
N LYS A 180 2.53 14.36 -7.55
CA LYS A 180 3.05 13.84 -8.81
C LYS A 180 4.54 14.13 -8.96
N LYS A 181 4.96 15.38 -8.75
CA LYS A 181 6.38 15.77 -8.83
C LYS A 181 7.25 14.98 -7.85
N LEU A 182 6.76 14.81 -6.62
CA LEU A 182 7.43 14.05 -5.58
C LEU A 182 7.60 12.57 -5.97
N LEU A 183 6.51 11.91 -6.40
CA LEU A 183 6.58 10.49 -6.73
C LEU A 183 7.33 10.20 -8.03
N LEU A 184 7.33 11.12 -8.99
CA LEU A 184 8.19 11.04 -10.19
C LEU A 184 9.68 10.94 -9.84
N GLN A 185 10.11 11.51 -8.72
CA GLN A 185 11.49 11.43 -8.22
C GLN A 185 11.68 10.22 -7.32
N PHE A 186 10.76 10.02 -6.37
CA PHE A 186 10.90 9.02 -5.32
C PHE A 186 10.76 7.57 -5.82
N ILE A 187 9.79 7.28 -6.70
CA ILE A 187 9.49 5.90 -7.11
C ILE A 187 10.65 5.23 -7.88
N PRO A 188 11.31 5.89 -8.85
CA PRO A 188 12.50 5.33 -9.49
C PRO A 188 13.62 4.98 -8.50
N ASP A 189 13.90 5.87 -7.54
CA ASP A 189 14.94 5.66 -6.52
C ASP A 189 14.58 4.50 -5.59
N MET A 190 13.31 4.41 -5.17
CA MET A 190 12.79 3.30 -4.39
C MET A 190 12.93 1.98 -5.16
N PHE A 191 12.51 1.94 -6.41
CA PHE A 191 12.59 0.72 -7.24
C PHE A 191 14.04 0.27 -7.44
N SER A 192 14.96 1.23 -7.63
CA SER A 192 16.41 0.97 -7.70
C SER A 192 16.94 0.35 -6.40
N ARG A 193 16.60 0.92 -5.23
CA ARG A 193 16.98 0.39 -3.92
C ARG A 193 16.53 -1.06 -3.71
N PHE A 194 15.32 -1.40 -4.14
CA PHE A 194 14.75 -2.74 -4.00
C PHE A 194 15.02 -3.67 -5.19
N LYS A 195 15.92 -3.27 -6.11
CA LYS A 195 16.33 -4.07 -7.29
C LYS A 195 15.13 -4.54 -8.11
N VAL A 196 14.09 -3.71 -8.20
CA VAL A 196 12.96 -3.93 -9.10
C VAL A 196 13.50 -3.77 -10.52
N LYS A 197 13.41 -4.83 -11.33
CA LYS A 197 13.80 -4.75 -12.75
C LYS A 197 12.83 -3.80 -13.44
N LEU A 198 13.37 -2.66 -13.90
CA LEU A 198 12.67 -1.64 -14.67
C LEU A 198 12.36 -2.11 -16.08
#